data_AF-A0A210PGK7-F1
#
_entry.id   AF-A0A210PGK7-F1
#
_cell.length_a   1.000
_cell.length_b   1.000
_cell.length_c   1.000
_cell.angle_alpha   90.00
_cell.angle_beta   90.00
_cell.angle_gamma   90.00
#
_symmetry.space_group_name_H-M   'P 1'
#
loop_
_entity.id
_entity.type
_entity.pdbx_description
1 polymer ?
#
loop_
_entity_poly.entity_id
_entity_poly.type
_entity_poly.pdbx_seq_one_letter_code
_entity_poly.pdbx_strand_id
1 'polypeptide(L)'
;MAPIFDVIRALALVVGFAVSLRDRKTAMFADMVFTSWLGAGAILFPQFFMGQQVQSDKTMKDPDSILMYRMYGVYLLVPMLMWYSCRKSRDDSVVGALLWSRALGLLPLLMVSLYGHFSTKKIFTDRNMWFFVLFIGCSWVSNVVQLVTTRPSVGRREQKGPVSTIFRLEFLVFFVVGLGVMAFPHMSLSLFIASPKIFQIHLGRVTAALMFSQIFLAWFAPSFRDNEDRRRLFCMQLTMLFLAVGCIACAFYSGTMSVVQLRIFLVSCAPFLLPAAGLYFISEGTQSSSTSKTYFTRSKAS
;
A
#
# COMPACT_ATOMS: atom_id res chain seq x y z
N MET A 1 20.68 20.43 19.83
CA MET A 1 20.26 21.13 18.58
C MET A 1 19.08 20.48 17.84
N ALA A 2 18.41 19.47 18.40
CA ALA A 2 17.27 18.76 17.80
C ALA A 2 15.93 19.54 17.60
N PRO A 3 15.51 20.52 18.44
CA PRO A 3 14.12 20.96 18.44
C PRO A 3 13.75 21.85 17.24
N ILE A 4 14.69 22.66 16.71
CA ILE A 4 14.41 23.56 15.59
C ILE A 4 14.15 22.77 14.29
N PHE A 5 14.94 21.73 14.03
CA PHE A 5 14.71 20.86 12.87
C PHE A 5 13.38 20.12 12.96
N ASP A 6 12.97 19.72 14.16
CA ASP A 6 11.70 19.02 14.35
C ASP A 6 10.51 19.96 14.11
N VAL A 7 10.60 21.23 14.54
CA VAL A 7 9.61 22.28 14.23
C VAL A 7 9.54 22.60 12.74
N ILE A 8 10.69 22.77 12.07
CA ILE A 8 10.74 23.08 10.63
C ILE A 8 10.06 21.96 9.81
N ARG A 9 10.33 20.70 10.15
CA ARG A 9 9.71 19.56 9.47
C ARG A 9 8.20 19.48 9.73
N ALA A 10 7.75 19.74 10.96
CA ALA A 10 6.33 19.79 11.28
C ALA A 10 5.62 20.92 10.52
N LEU A 11 6.25 22.10 10.44
CA LEU A 11 5.74 23.23 9.66
C LEU A 11 5.67 22.90 8.16
N ALA A 12 6.70 22.24 7.61
CA ALA A 12 6.71 21.80 6.22
C ALA A 12 5.59 20.79 5.93
N LEU A 13 5.28 19.89 6.87
CA LEU A 13 4.15 18.96 6.76
C LEU A 13 2.81 19.71 6.75
N VAL A 14 2.63 20.69 7.64
CA VAL A 14 1.39 21.50 7.71
C VAL A 14 1.22 22.36 6.46
N VAL A 15 2.28 23.00 5.98
CA VAL A 15 2.25 23.80 4.74
C VAL A 15 1.99 22.88 3.53
N GLY A 16 2.67 21.73 3.46
CA GLY A 16 2.43 20.73 2.42
C GLY A 16 0.99 20.23 2.42
N PHE A 17 0.41 20.00 3.59
CA PHE A 17 -1.00 19.67 3.76
C PHE A 17 -1.91 20.80 3.25
N ALA A 18 -1.68 22.05 3.67
CA ALA A 18 -2.48 23.19 3.23
C ALA A 18 -2.45 23.36 1.69
N VAL A 19 -1.28 23.20 1.07
CA VAL A 19 -1.13 23.21 -0.39
C VAL A 19 -1.86 22.04 -1.03
N SER A 20 -1.83 20.85 -0.42
CA SER A 20 -2.54 19.66 -0.90
C SER A 20 -4.06 19.86 -0.98
N LEU A 21 -4.65 20.79 -0.21
CA LEU A 21 -6.09 21.03 -0.21
C LEU A 21 -6.58 21.85 -1.42
N ARG A 22 -5.68 22.52 -2.17
CA ARG A 22 -6.09 23.41 -3.29
C ARG A 22 -6.88 22.71 -4.38
N ASP A 23 -6.39 21.57 -4.83
CA ASP A 23 -7.02 20.81 -5.89
C ASP A 23 -6.62 19.33 -5.82
N ARG A 24 -7.45 18.49 -6.44
CA ARG A 24 -7.29 17.04 -6.45
C ARG A 24 -5.93 16.59 -7.01
N LYS A 25 -5.42 17.23 -8.06
CA LYS A 25 -4.14 16.79 -8.66
C LYS A 25 -2.98 17.10 -7.74
N THR A 26 -2.98 18.28 -7.12
CA THR A 26 -1.98 18.68 -6.13
C THR A 26 -2.03 17.77 -4.90
N ALA A 27 -3.23 17.43 -4.41
CA ALA A 27 -3.43 16.51 -3.30
C ALA A 27 -2.78 15.14 -3.56
N MET A 28 -3.13 14.53 -4.70
CA MET A 28 -2.63 13.21 -5.05
C MET A 28 -1.14 13.23 -5.39
N PHE A 29 -0.63 14.31 -5.99
CA PHE A 29 0.80 14.47 -6.27
C PHE A 29 1.61 14.60 -4.98
N ALA A 30 1.15 15.42 -4.02
CA ALA A 30 1.79 15.55 -2.73
C ALA A 30 1.86 14.19 -2.02
N ASP A 31 0.72 13.50 -1.91
CA ASP A 31 0.66 12.15 -1.34
C ASP A 31 1.60 11.16 -2.04
N MET A 32 1.67 11.20 -3.38
CA MET A 32 2.63 10.42 -4.16
C MET A 32 4.07 10.72 -3.75
N VAL A 33 4.50 11.99 -3.79
CA VAL A 33 5.89 12.39 -3.47
C VAL A 33 6.27 11.91 -2.07
N PHE A 34 5.39 12.10 -1.09
CA PHE A 34 5.70 11.71 0.29
C PHE A 34 5.74 10.20 0.49
N THR A 35 4.76 9.45 -0.03
CA THR A 35 4.76 7.99 0.06
C THR A 35 5.93 7.37 -0.72
N SER A 36 6.37 8.01 -1.81
CA SER A 36 7.61 7.65 -2.51
C SER A 36 8.85 7.84 -1.64
N TRP A 37 8.97 9.02 -1.03
CA TRP A 37 10.13 9.37 -0.23
C TRP A 37 10.26 8.44 0.99
N LEU A 38 9.17 8.19 1.69
CA LEU A 38 9.14 7.26 2.82
C LEU A 38 9.35 5.81 2.38
N GLY A 39 8.68 5.36 1.31
CA GLY A 39 8.80 3.99 0.83
C GLY A 39 10.20 3.66 0.32
N ALA A 40 10.75 4.51 -0.54
CA ALA A 40 12.12 4.35 -1.04
C ALA A 40 13.15 4.48 0.07
N GLY A 41 12.96 5.43 0.99
CA GLY A 41 13.79 5.60 2.17
C GLY A 41 13.79 4.37 3.08
N ALA A 42 12.63 3.75 3.32
CA ALA A 42 12.51 2.53 4.10
C ALA A 42 13.16 1.31 3.43
N ILE A 43 13.20 1.25 2.10
CA ILE A 43 13.86 0.17 1.37
C ILE A 43 15.38 0.34 1.37
N LEU A 44 15.85 1.53 0.97
CA LEU A 44 17.27 1.82 0.73
C LEU A 44 18.04 2.13 2.02
N PHE A 45 17.42 2.87 2.94
CA PHE A 45 18.03 3.34 4.19
C PHE A 45 17.19 2.98 5.43
N PRO A 46 16.80 1.70 5.63
CA PRO A 46 15.87 1.27 6.67
C PRO A 46 16.30 1.71 8.07
N GLN A 47 17.60 1.59 8.39
CA GLN A 47 18.14 1.92 9.70
C GLN A 47 18.01 3.41 10.04
N PHE A 48 18.26 4.29 9.07
CA PHE A 48 18.16 5.73 9.25
C PHE A 48 16.71 6.16 9.54
N PHE A 49 15.76 5.65 8.75
CA PHE A 49 14.34 5.97 8.91
C PHE A 49 13.74 5.33 10.17
N MET A 50 14.09 4.08 10.45
CA MET A 50 13.72 3.39 11.69
C MET A 50 14.25 4.13 12.93
N GLY A 51 15.47 4.67 12.88
CA GLY A 51 16.03 5.47 13.97
C GLY A 51 15.34 6.81 14.23
N GLN A 52 14.48 7.26 13.30
CA GLN A 52 13.58 8.38 13.60
C GLN A 52 12.33 7.92 14.36
N GLN A 53 12.00 6.63 14.35
CA GLN A 53 10.78 6.07 14.94
C GLN A 53 11.00 5.35 16.27
N VAL A 54 12.12 4.63 16.43
CA VAL A 54 12.39 3.80 17.61
C VAL A 54 13.61 4.30 18.40
N GLN A 55 13.53 4.16 19.72
CA GLN A 55 14.58 4.59 20.65
C GLN A 55 15.72 3.58 20.79
N SER A 56 15.52 2.33 20.36
CA SER A 56 16.42 1.21 20.64
C SER A 56 17.39 0.92 19.50
N ASP A 57 18.69 1.11 19.75
CA ASP A 57 19.78 0.70 18.85
C ASP A 57 19.75 -0.79 18.50
N LYS A 58 19.35 -1.64 19.46
CA LYS A 58 19.21 -3.08 19.23
C LYS A 58 18.15 -3.38 18.19
N THR A 59 17.04 -2.64 18.22
CA THR A 59 15.95 -2.78 17.23
C THR A 59 16.40 -2.28 15.87
N MET A 60 17.20 -1.21 15.81
CA MET A 60 17.69 -0.66 14.54
C MET A 60 18.67 -1.57 13.81
N LYS A 61 19.43 -2.38 14.55
CA LYS A 61 20.44 -3.31 14.01
C LYS A 61 19.91 -4.73 13.84
N ASP A 62 18.69 -5.01 14.29
CA ASP A 62 18.06 -6.32 14.22
C ASP A 62 17.67 -6.67 12.77
N PRO A 63 18.23 -7.73 12.16
CA PRO A 63 18.03 -8.00 10.74
C PRO A 63 16.58 -8.26 10.35
N ASP A 64 15.81 -8.92 11.21
CA ASP A 64 14.38 -9.16 11.00
C ASP A 64 13.57 -7.86 11.04
N SER A 65 13.91 -6.94 11.95
CA SER A 65 13.31 -5.59 11.97
C SER A 65 13.63 -4.81 10.70
N ILE A 66 14.87 -4.90 10.21
CA ILE A 66 15.30 -4.28 8.95
C ILE A 66 14.51 -4.84 7.76
N LEU A 67 14.38 -6.17 7.67
CA LEU A 67 13.60 -6.84 6.62
C LEU A 67 12.14 -6.38 6.67
N MET A 68 11.50 -6.43 7.84
CA MET A 68 10.12 -6.00 8.01
C MET A 68 9.92 -4.52 7.65
N TYR A 69 10.91 -3.66 7.95
CA TYR A 69 10.86 -2.25 7.59
C TYR A 69 10.98 -2.02 6.09
N ARG A 70 11.82 -2.81 5.39
CA ARG A 70 11.88 -2.80 3.93
C ARG A 70 10.57 -3.26 3.31
N MET A 71 9.96 -4.31 3.85
CA MET A 71 8.64 -4.80 3.41
C MET A 71 7.59 -3.70 3.57
N TYR A 72 7.52 -3.04 4.74
CA TYR A 72 6.69 -1.86 4.94
C TYR A 72 6.92 -0.79 3.86
N GLY A 73 8.17 -0.51 3.50
CA GLY A 73 8.54 0.40 2.42
C GLY A 73 8.01 -0.01 1.04
N VAL A 74 8.06 -1.29 0.70
CA VAL A 74 7.49 -1.83 -0.55
C VAL A 74 5.98 -1.55 -0.63
N TYR A 75 5.24 -1.83 0.44
CA TYR A 75 3.80 -1.59 0.50
C TYR A 75 3.45 -0.08 0.49
N LEU A 76 4.35 0.80 0.93
CA LEU A 76 4.18 2.26 0.81
C LEU A 76 4.37 2.79 -0.61
N LEU A 77 5.31 2.23 -1.39
CA LEU A 77 5.58 2.68 -2.77
C LEU A 77 4.44 2.36 -3.74
N VAL A 78 3.67 1.35 -3.41
CA VAL A 78 2.65 0.77 -4.27
C VAL A 78 1.60 1.76 -4.77
N PRO A 79 0.96 2.58 -3.92
CA PRO A 79 -0.05 3.47 -4.45
C PRO A 79 0.57 4.68 -5.17
N MET A 80 1.87 4.98 -4.96
CA MET A 80 2.61 5.87 -5.87
C MET A 80 2.72 5.25 -7.25
N LEU A 81 3.14 3.99 -7.37
CA LEU A 81 3.30 3.34 -8.67
C LEU A 81 1.98 3.35 -9.44
N MET A 82 0.87 3.10 -8.74
CA MET A 82 -0.47 3.17 -9.34
C MET A 82 -0.81 4.59 -9.78
N TRP A 83 -0.62 5.59 -8.93
CA TRP A 83 -0.88 6.98 -9.31
C TRP A 83 -0.04 7.42 -10.49
N TYR A 84 1.26 7.16 -10.47
CA TYR A 84 2.19 7.54 -11.53
C TYR A 84 1.79 6.90 -12.86
N SER A 85 1.39 5.63 -12.83
CA SER A 85 0.95 4.89 -14.02
C SER A 85 -0.37 5.42 -14.58
N CYS A 86 -1.30 5.79 -13.70
CA CYS A 86 -2.65 6.23 -14.08
C CYS A 86 -2.81 7.76 -14.13
N ARG A 87 -1.75 8.56 -13.91
CA ARG A 87 -1.83 10.05 -13.87
C ARG A 87 -2.36 10.70 -15.15
N LYS A 88 -2.22 10.01 -16.29
CA LYS A 88 -2.72 10.45 -17.60
C LYS A 88 -4.13 9.93 -17.92
N SER A 89 -4.68 9.06 -17.08
CA SER A 89 -6.03 8.54 -17.27
C SER A 89 -7.05 9.67 -17.13
N ARG A 90 -8.05 9.65 -18.01
CA ARG A 90 -9.21 10.55 -17.97
C ARG A 90 -10.44 9.85 -17.39
N ASP A 91 -10.29 8.60 -16.96
CA ASP A 91 -11.36 7.82 -16.36
C ASP A 91 -11.57 8.26 -14.90
N ASP A 92 -12.72 8.87 -14.64
CA ASP A 92 -13.08 9.36 -13.31
C ASP A 92 -13.23 8.21 -12.30
N SER A 93 -13.51 6.98 -12.76
CA SER A 93 -13.57 5.80 -11.90
C SER A 93 -12.20 5.38 -11.37
N VAL A 94 -11.14 5.57 -12.16
CA VAL A 94 -9.75 5.32 -11.73
C VAL A 94 -9.34 6.34 -10.69
N VAL A 95 -9.64 7.62 -10.93
CA VAL A 95 -9.32 8.69 -9.99
C VAL A 95 -10.08 8.50 -8.68
N GLY A 96 -11.36 8.16 -8.74
CA GLY A 96 -12.14 7.86 -7.56
C GLY A 96 -11.65 6.62 -6.82
N ALA A 97 -11.29 5.54 -7.50
CA ALA A 97 -10.71 4.36 -6.88
C ALA A 97 -9.38 4.66 -6.16
N LEU A 98 -8.52 5.49 -6.76
CA LEU A 98 -7.28 5.96 -6.14
C LEU A 98 -7.56 6.76 -4.85
N LEU A 99 -8.50 7.70 -4.88
CA LEU A 99 -8.84 8.48 -3.69
C LEU A 99 -9.49 7.60 -2.60
N TRP A 100 -10.43 6.73 -2.95
CA TRP A 100 -11.09 5.82 -2.00
C TRP A 100 -10.11 4.83 -1.37
N SER A 101 -9.20 4.27 -2.15
CA SER A 101 -8.17 3.37 -1.63
C SER A 101 -7.21 4.04 -0.67
N ARG A 102 -6.90 5.32 -0.88
CA ARG A 102 -6.13 6.12 0.08
C ARG A 102 -6.92 6.42 1.33
N ALA A 103 -8.14 6.93 1.21
CA ALA A 103 -8.97 7.25 2.37
C ALA A 103 -9.26 6.03 3.25
N LEU A 104 -9.62 4.90 2.66
CA LEU A 104 -9.98 3.70 3.42
C LEU A 104 -8.77 2.86 3.82
N GLY A 105 -7.64 2.93 3.09
CA GLY A 105 -6.43 2.19 3.47
C GLY A 105 -5.51 2.93 4.44
N LEU A 106 -5.45 4.26 4.39
CA LEU A 106 -4.67 5.04 5.37
C LEU A 106 -5.35 5.10 6.74
N LEU A 107 -6.67 4.90 6.83
CA LEU A 107 -7.39 4.91 8.11
C LEU A 107 -6.95 3.76 9.04
N PRO A 108 -6.97 2.48 8.64
CA PRO A 108 -6.40 1.39 9.44
C PRO A 108 -4.93 1.63 9.79
N LEU A 109 -4.14 2.18 8.86
CA LEU A 109 -2.73 2.48 9.09
C LEU A 109 -2.57 3.51 10.21
N LEU A 110 -3.37 4.58 10.19
CA LEU A 110 -3.38 5.62 11.20
C LEU A 110 -3.77 5.04 12.57
N MET A 111 -4.83 4.22 12.62
CA MET A 111 -5.31 3.58 13.84
C MET A 111 -4.26 2.65 14.45
N VAL A 112 -3.63 1.79 13.64
CA VAL A 112 -2.55 0.89 14.10
C VAL A 112 -1.34 1.69 14.57
N SER A 113 -0.99 2.78 13.87
CA SER A 113 0.14 3.65 14.23
C SER A 113 -0.09 4.36 15.56
N LEU A 114 -1.28 4.94 15.76
CA LEU A 114 -1.69 5.56 17.03
C LEU A 114 -1.71 4.55 18.16
N TYR A 115 -2.37 3.40 17.96
CA TYR A 115 -2.41 2.33 18.94
C TYR A 115 -1.01 1.85 19.32
N GLY A 116 -0.14 1.61 18.33
CA GLY A 116 1.25 1.22 18.56
C GLY A 116 2.01 2.25 19.40
N HIS A 117 1.94 3.53 19.02
CA HIS A 117 2.59 4.60 19.77
C HIS A 117 2.11 4.68 21.22
N PHE A 118 0.80 4.65 21.46
CA PHE A 118 0.25 4.78 22.82
C PHE A 118 0.42 3.53 23.68
N SER A 119 0.27 2.33 23.10
CA SER A 119 0.42 1.07 23.83
C SER A 119 1.89 0.71 24.12
N THR A 120 2.83 1.22 23.32
CA THR A 120 4.25 0.87 23.43
C THR A 120 5.16 2.11 23.43
N LYS A 121 4.77 3.15 24.17
CA LYS A 121 5.52 4.43 24.30
C LYS A 121 7.01 4.27 24.60
N LYS A 122 7.43 3.21 25.31
CA LYS A 122 8.84 2.95 25.64
C LYS A 122 9.71 2.58 24.43
N ILE A 123 9.09 2.14 23.34
CA ILE A 123 9.79 1.69 22.12
C ILE A 123 9.90 2.84 21.12
N PHE A 124 8.85 3.65 21.00
CA PHE A 124 8.74 4.71 20.01
C PHE A 124 9.28 6.06 20.51
N THR A 125 9.88 6.82 19.60
CA THR A 125 10.26 8.22 19.83
C THR A 125 9.03 9.13 19.72
N ASP A 126 9.07 10.31 20.33
CA ASP A 126 8.04 11.34 20.10
C ASP A 126 8.03 11.81 18.63
N ARG A 127 9.20 11.75 17.98
CA ARG A 127 9.36 11.99 16.54
C ARG A 127 8.49 11.08 15.68
N ASN A 128 8.24 9.84 16.12
CA ASN A 128 7.32 8.95 15.43
C ASN A 128 5.91 9.57 15.32
N MET A 129 5.43 10.20 16.39
CA MET A 129 4.11 10.82 16.43
C MET A 129 4.07 12.08 15.54
N TRP A 130 5.07 12.95 15.68
CA TRP A 130 5.12 14.22 14.92
C TRP A 130 5.40 14.05 13.43
N PHE A 131 6.15 13.02 13.02
CA PHE A 131 6.51 12.83 11.62
C PHE A 131 5.68 11.80 10.89
N PHE A 132 5.43 10.64 11.50
CA PHE A 132 4.78 9.55 10.78
C PHE A 132 3.27 9.58 10.99
N VAL A 133 2.82 9.68 12.23
CA VAL A 133 1.38 9.71 12.55
C VAL A 133 0.73 10.98 12.01
N LEU A 134 1.34 12.15 12.23
CA LEU A 134 0.84 13.41 11.70
C LEU A 134 0.81 13.40 10.17
N PHE A 135 1.87 12.89 9.52
CA PHE A 135 1.92 12.79 8.07
C PHE A 135 0.80 11.90 7.51
N ILE A 136 0.62 10.70 8.06
CA ILE A 136 -0.44 9.77 7.64
C ILE A 136 -1.81 10.43 7.86
N GLY A 137 -1.99 11.12 8.99
CA GLY A 137 -3.22 11.86 9.29
C GLY A 137 -3.50 12.98 8.29
N CYS A 138 -2.52 13.82 7.97
CA CYS A 138 -2.65 14.88 6.97
C CYS A 138 -2.95 14.32 5.57
N SER A 139 -2.25 13.27 5.14
CA SER A 139 -2.54 12.63 3.86
C SER A 139 -3.95 12.04 3.84
N TRP A 140 -4.36 11.38 4.93
CA TRP A 140 -5.71 10.83 5.05
C TRP A 140 -6.79 11.92 4.94
N VAL A 141 -6.68 13.00 5.73
CA VAL A 141 -7.63 14.13 5.69
C VAL A 141 -7.67 14.75 4.30
N SER A 142 -6.52 14.95 3.65
CA SER A 142 -6.45 15.52 2.30
C SER A 142 -7.22 14.68 1.29
N ASN A 143 -7.02 13.35 1.29
CA ASN A 143 -7.75 12.44 0.41
C ASN A 143 -9.26 12.42 0.71
N VAL A 144 -9.66 12.46 1.98
CA VAL A 144 -11.08 12.52 2.38
C VAL A 144 -11.74 13.82 1.94
N VAL A 145 -11.08 14.96 2.14
CA VAL A 145 -11.58 16.26 1.68
C VAL A 145 -11.79 16.24 0.18
N GLN A 146 -10.80 15.75 -0.59
CA GLN A 146 -10.93 15.67 -2.05
C GLN A 146 -12.03 14.70 -2.49
N LEU A 147 -12.27 13.59 -1.78
CA LEU A 147 -13.41 12.71 -2.05
C LEU A 147 -14.75 13.42 -1.87
N VAL A 148 -14.92 14.13 -0.76
CA VAL A 148 -16.17 14.82 -0.41
C VAL A 148 -16.45 15.99 -1.36
N THR A 149 -15.42 16.73 -1.76
CA THR A 149 -15.54 17.91 -2.63
C THR A 149 -15.72 17.52 -4.09
N THR A 150 -14.94 16.55 -4.60
CA THR A 150 -14.97 16.20 -6.03
C THR A 150 -15.98 15.12 -6.38
N ARG A 151 -16.43 14.31 -5.41
CA ARG A 151 -17.45 13.25 -5.55
C ARG A 151 -17.26 12.41 -6.83
N PRO A 152 -16.07 11.81 -7.02
CA PRO A 152 -15.77 11.07 -8.24
C PRO A 152 -16.72 9.89 -8.41
N SER A 153 -17.11 9.62 -9.64
CA SER A 153 -17.98 8.51 -9.99
C SER A 153 -17.22 7.18 -9.92
N VAL A 154 -17.61 6.29 -9.01
CA VAL A 154 -16.97 4.97 -8.84
C VAL A 154 -18.05 3.89 -8.80
N GLY A 155 -17.76 2.69 -9.32
CA GLY A 155 -18.65 1.53 -9.18
C GLY A 155 -19.89 1.51 -10.10
N ARG A 156 -20.06 2.50 -10.99
CA ARG A 156 -21.31 2.64 -11.78
C ARG A 156 -21.46 1.66 -12.94
N ARG A 157 -20.36 1.08 -13.43
CA ARG A 157 -20.35 0.19 -14.61
C ARG A 157 -19.33 -0.92 -14.41
N GLU A 158 -19.74 -2.00 -13.77
CA GLU A 158 -18.90 -3.18 -13.67
C GLU A 158 -18.87 -3.98 -14.97
N GLN A 159 -17.67 -4.28 -15.45
CA GLN A 159 -17.49 -5.22 -16.55
C GLN A 159 -17.54 -6.65 -16.01
N LYS A 160 -18.21 -7.54 -16.75
CA LYS A 160 -18.24 -8.99 -16.47
C LYS A 160 -17.19 -9.68 -17.33
N GLY A 161 -16.58 -10.73 -16.81
CA GLY A 161 -15.59 -11.54 -17.54
C GLY A 161 -14.45 -12.03 -16.67
N PRO A 162 -13.50 -12.79 -17.24
CA PRO A 162 -12.40 -13.42 -16.50
C PRO A 162 -11.51 -12.39 -15.78
N VAL A 163 -11.23 -11.25 -16.42
CA VAL A 163 -10.45 -10.16 -15.81
C VAL A 163 -11.13 -9.61 -14.54
N SER A 164 -12.44 -9.46 -14.56
CA SER A 164 -13.23 -9.01 -13.39
C SER A 164 -13.20 -10.04 -12.27
N THR A 165 -13.28 -11.33 -12.60
CA THR A 165 -13.12 -12.42 -11.64
C THR A 165 -11.75 -12.40 -10.97
N ILE A 166 -10.68 -12.12 -11.72
CA ILE A 166 -9.32 -12.04 -11.16
C ILE A 166 -9.20 -10.91 -10.16
N PHE A 167 -9.71 -9.71 -10.46
CA PHE A 167 -9.72 -8.62 -9.49
C PHE A 167 -10.50 -8.97 -8.21
N ARG A 168 -11.59 -9.74 -8.32
CA ARG A 168 -12.36 -10.20 -7.15
C ARG A 168 -11.59 -11.25 -6.33
N LEU A 169 -10.86 -12.15 -6.98
CA LEU A 169 -9.98 -13.11 -6.32
C LEU A 169 -8.81 -12.39 -5.63
N GLU A 170 -8.20 -11.41 -6.29
CA GLU A 170 -7.16 -10.57 -5.67
C GLU A 170 -7.69 -9.82 -4.46
N PHE A 171 -8.86 -9.18 -4.58
CA PHE A 171 -9.54 -8.57 -3.45
C PHE A 171 -9.66 -9.56 -2.28
N LEU A 172 -10.12 -10.78 -2.54
CA LEU A 172 -10.28 -11.80 -1.51
C LEU A 172 -8.94 -12.22 -0.89
N VAL A 173 -7.90 -12.43 -1.71
CA VAL A 173 -6.56 -12.80 -1.24
C VAL A 173 -5.98 -11.70 -0.36
N PHE A 174 -5.96 -10.44 -0.83
CA PHE A 174 -5.48 -9.31 -0.04
C PHE A 174 -6.31 -9.10 1.23
N PHE A 175 -7.62 -9.32 1.17
CA PHE A 175 -8.50 -9.20 2.33
C PHE A 175 -8.22 -10.25 3.39
N VAL A 176 -8.17 -11.53 3.01
CA VAL A 176 -7.91 -12.63 3.96
C VAL A 176 -6.51 -12.50 4.56
N VAL A 177 -5.49 -12.22 3.76
CA VAL A 177 -4.11 -12.07 4.25
C VAL A 177 -3.97 -10.81 5.11
N GLY A 178 -4.47 -9.67 4.64
CA GLY A 178 -4.42 -8.40 5.37
C GLY A 178 -5.15 -8.48 6.72
N LEU A 179 -6.37 -9.05 6.73
CA LEU A 179 -7.12 -9.26 7.97
C LEU A 179 -6.40 -10.24 8.90
N GLY A 180 -5.90 -11.36 8.37
CA GLY A 180 -5.18 -12.38 9.15
C GLY A 180 -3.95 -11.83 9.85
N VAL A 181 -3.10 -11.10 9.12
CA VAL A 181 -1.89 -10.47 9.68
C VAL A 181 -2.25 -9.36 10.67
N MET A 182 -3.35 -8.62 10.44
CA MET A 182 -3.77 -7.55 11.34
C MET A 182 -4.33 -8.10 12.66
N ALA A 183 -5.17 -9.14 12.59
CA ALA A 183 -5.81 -9.78 13.75
C ALA A 183 -4.83 -10.66 14.54
N PHE A 184 -4.01 -11.45 13.85
CA PHE A 184 -3.10 -12.44 14.44
C PHE A 184 -1.63 -12.23 14.01
N PRO A 185 -1.05 -11.02 14.19
CA PRO A 185 0.27 -10.69 13.67
C PRO A 185 1.37 -11.59 14.22
N HIS A 186 1.28 -12.00 15.50
CA HIS A 186 2.27 -12.89 16.09
C HIS A 186 2.28 -14.25 15.39
N MET A 187 1.12 -14.84 15.17
CA MET A 187 0.98 -16.13 14.49
C MET A 187 1.48 -16.02 13.04
N SER A 188 1.03 -15.00 12.30
CA SER A 188 1.43 -14.82 10.90
C SER A 188 2.92 -14.58 10.73
N LEU A 189 3.53 -13.77 11.60
CA LEU A 189 4.98 -13.50 11.54
C LEU A 189 5.81 -14.68 12.03
N SER A 190 5.29 -15.49 12.96
CA SER A 190 6.02 -16.67 13.47
C SER A 190 6.35 -17.71 12.41
N LEU A 191 5.62 -17.70 11.28
CA LEU A 191 5.90 -18.53 10.11
C LEU A 191 7.21 -18.13 9.41
N PHE A 192 7.67 -16.89 9.60
CA PHE A 192 8.83 -16.30 8.91
C PHE A 192 9.94 -15.90 9.89
N ILE A 193 9.60 -15.55 11.13
CA ILE A 193 10.51 -15.06 12.17
C ILE A 193 10.25 -15.89 13.43
N ALA A 194 11.26 -16.60 13.94
CA ALA A 194 11.05 -17.58 15.02
C ALA A 194 10.49 -16.99 16.33
N SER A 195 10.81 -15.73 16.65
CA SER A 195 10.32 -15.06 17.85
C SER A 195 10.09 -13.57 17.55
N PRO A 196 8.91 -13.22 17.00
CA PRO A 196 8.67 -11.87 16.55
C PRO A 196 8.59 -10.89 17.74
N LYS A 197 9.47 -9.89 17.76
CA LYS A 197 9.51 -8.84 18.78
C LYS A 197 8.37 -7.84 18.59
N ILE A 198 8.03 -7.08 19.64
CA ILE A 198 6.93 -6.11 19.66
C ILE A 198 6.98 -5.15 18.45
N PHE A 199 8.16 -4.62 18.10
CA PHE A 199 8.31 -3.72 16.96
C PHE A 199 8.03 -4.42 15.62
N GLN A 200 8.47 -5.67 15.44
CA GLN A 200 8.20 -6.45 14.24
C GLN A 200 6.70 -6.80 14.13
N ILE A 201 6.05 -7.11 15.25
CA ILE A 201 4.59 -7.30 15.33
C ILE A 201 3.85 -6.02 14.90
N HIS A 202 4.31 -4.86 15.37
CA HIS A 202 3.77 -3.58 14.94
C HIS A 202 3.98 -3.36 13.43
N LEU A 203 5.18 -3.62 12.91
CA LEU A 203 5.49 -3.54 11.47
C LEU A 203 4.61 -4.47 10.63
N GLY A 204 4.32 -5.68 11.11
CA GLY A 204 3.38 -6.60 10.47
C GLY A 204 1.98 -5.99 10.35
N ARG A 205 1.46 -5.40 11.44
CA ARG A 205 0.15 -4.74 11.43
C ARG A 205 0.09 -3.52 10.51
N VAL A 206 1.10 -2.66 10.50
CA VAL A 206 1.10 -1.48 9.60
C VAL A 206 1.27 -1.89 8.13
N THR A 207 2.04 -2.95 7.85
CA THR A 207 2.15 -3.52 6.50
C THR A 207 0.80 -4.09 6.05
N ALA A 208 0.12 -4.85 6.93
CA ALA A 208 -1.23 -5.35 6.67
C ALA A 208 -2.25 -4.23 6.45
N ALA A 209 -2.14 -3.13 7.20
CA ALA A 209 -2.99 -1.96 6.99
C ALA A 209 -2.81 -1.35 5.60
N LEU A 210 -1.58 -1.29 5.07
CA LEU A 210 -1.33 -0.82 3.71
C LEU A 210 -1.93 -1.74 2.63
N MET A 211 -2.12 -3.03 2.93
CA MET A 211 -2.83 -3.94 2.03
C MET A 211 -4.28 -3.50 1.80
N PHE A 212 -4.91 -2.81 2.75
CA PHE A 212 -6.29 -2.32 2.58
C PHE A 212 -6.42 -1.33 1.43
N SER A 213 -5.40 -0.51 1.15
CA SER A 213 -5.42 0.31 -0.07
C SER A 213 -5.50 -0.55 -1.34
N GLN A 214 -4.82 -1.71 -1.37
CA GLN A 214 -4.89 -2.63 -2.51
C GLN A 214 -6.24 -3.31 -2.64
N ILE A 215 -6.83 -3.70 -1.50
CA ILE A 215 -8.18 -4.28 -1.45
C ILE A 215 -9.18 -3.36 -2.15
N PHE A 216 -9.21 -2.08 -1.81
CA PHE A 216 -10.15 -1.14 -2.43
C PHE A 216 -9.84 -0.83 -3.90
N LEU A 217 -8.57 -0.81 -4.30
CA LEU A 217 -8.23 -0.69 -5.72
C LEU A 217 -8.75 -1.90 -6.52
N ALA A 218 -8.48 -3.11 -6.04
CA ALA A 218 -8.96 -4.34 -6.67
C ALA A 218 -10.49 -4.42 -6.70
N TRP A 219 -11.16 -3.96 -5.63
CA TRP A 219 -12.62 -3.89 -5.58
C TRP A 219 -13.23 -3.00 -6.66
N PHE A 220 -12.63 -1.82 -6.91
CA PHE A 220 -13.14 -0.87 -7.90
C PHE A 220 -12.62 -1.09 -9.33
N ALA A 221 -11.51 -1.82 -9.51
CA ALA A 221 -10.88 -2.07 -10.80
C ALA A 221 -11.80 -2.68 -11.89
N PRO A 222 -12.78 -3.55 -11.58
CA PRO A 222 -13.78 -4.00 -12.55
C PRO A 222 -14.60 -2.89 -13.19
N SER A 223 -14.67 -1.71 -12.57
CA SER A 223 -15.39 -0.55 -13.08
C SER A 223 -14.56 0.34 -14.02
N PHE A 224 -13.27 0.08 -14.16
CA PHE A 224 -12.40 0.86 -15.03
C PHE A 224 -12.83 0.68 -16.49
N ARG A 225 -13.03 1.81 -17.17
CA ARG A 225 -13.46 1.86 -18.57
C ARG A 225 -12.39 1.27 -19.47
N ASP A 226 -11.15 1.71 -19.29
CA ASP A 226 -10.04 1.38 -20.19
C ASP A 226 -9.33 0.10 -19.74
N ASN A 227 -9.07 -0.82 -20.67
CA ASN A 227 -8.25 -2.01 -20.43
C ASN A 227 -6.82 -1.63 -20.01
N GLU A 228 -6.33 -0.49 -20.48
CA GLU A 228 -4.99 0.00 -20.17
C GLU A 228 -4.78 0.29 -18.68
N ASP A 229 -5.78 0.89 -18.02
CA ASP A 229 -5.68 1.19 -16.59
C ASP A 229 -5.77 -0.07 -15.72
N ARG A 230 -6.53 -1.08 -16.18
CA ARG A 230 -6.55 -2.42 -15.56
C ARG A 230 -5.21 -3.14 -15.73
N ARG A 231 -4.62 -3.06 -16.93
CA ARG A 231 -3.29 -3.60 -17.22
C ARG A 231 -2.24 -2.98 -16.30
N ARG A 232 -2.27 -1.65 -16.13
CA ARG A 232 -1.37 -0.93 -15.23
C ARG A 232 -1.50 -1.36 -13.78
N LEU A 233 -2.72 -1.60 -13.30
CA LEU A 233 -2.95 -2.11 -11.94
C LEU A 233 -2.29 -3.48 -11.74
N PHE A 234 -2.50 -4.43 -12.66
CA PHE A 234 -1.84 -5.74 -12.59
C PHE A 234 -0.31 -5.64 -12.66
N CYS A 235 0.23 -4.84 -13.59
CA CYS A 235 1.67 -4.62 -13.69
C CYS A 235 2.26 -4.05 -12.38
N MET A 236 1.53 -3.13 -11.75
CA MET A 236 1.93 -2.53 -10.48
C MET A 236 1.94 -3.58 -9.36
N GLN A 237 0.90 -4.40 -9.22
CA GLN A 237 0.85 -5.49 -8.23
C GLN A 237 1.97 -6.52 -8.44
N LEU A 238 2.31 -6.87 -9.69
CA LEU A 238 3.48 -7.72 -9.96
C LEU A 238 4.78 -7.03 -9.58
N THR A 239 4.92 -5.73 -9.87
CA THR A 239 6.11 -4.96 -9.48
C THR A 239 6.30 -4.97 -7.96
N MET A 240 5.21 -4.81 -7.20
CA MET A 240 5.21 -4.94 -5.74
C MET A 240 5.70 -6.32 -5.30
N LEU A 241 5.17 -7.38 -5.90
CA LEU A 241 5.60 -8.75 -5.60
C LEU A 241 7.09 -8.95 -5.89
N PHE A 242 7.59 -8.46 -7.04
CA PHE A 242 9.01 -8.54 -7.37
C PHE A 242 9.90 -7.78 -6.37
N LEU A 243 9.48 -6.58 -5.94
CA LEU A 243 10.21 -5.81 -4.92
C LEU A 243 10.22 -6.53 -3.56
N ALA A 244 9.09 -7.12 -3.16
CA ALA A 244 8.98 -7.91 -1.94
C ALA A 244 9.87 -9.15 -1.98
N VAL A 245 9.84 -9.91 -3.08
CA VAL A 245 10.72 -11.06 -3.31
C VAL A 245 12.19 -10.62 -3.32
N GLY A 246 12.52 -9.47 -3.91
CA GLY A 246 13.87 -8.90 -3.88
C GLY A 246 14.36 -8.61 -2.46
N CYS A 247 13.52 -8.02 -1.61
CA CYS A 247 13.86 -7.78 -0.19
C CYS A 247 14.16 -9.08 0.55
N ILE A 248 13.37 -10.13 0.28
CA ILE A 248 13.52 -11.46 0.88
C ILE A 248 14.76 -12.19 0.34
N ALA A 249 15.05 -12.06 -0.95
CA ALA A 249 16.26 -12.59 -1.55
C ALA A 249 17.49 -11.95 -0.89
N CYS A 250 17.51 -10.62 -0.71
CA CYS A 250 18.58 -9.94 0.01
C CYS A 250 18.74 -10.47 1.45
N ALA A 251 17.64 -10.69 2.17
CA ALA A 251 17.67 -11.25 3.52
C ALA A 251 18.27 -12.66 3.54
N PHE A 252 17.83 -13.52 2.62
CA PHE A 252 18.35 -14.88 2.45
C PHE A 252 19.87 -14.88 2.15
N TYR A 253 20.32 -14.06 1.19
CA TYR A 253 21.75 -13.96 0.86
C TYR A 253 22.59 -13.35 1.99
N SER A 254 22.00 -12.52 2.86
CA SER A 254 22.66 -12.01 4.06
C SER A 254 22.70 -13.01 5.22
N GLY A 255 22.15 -14.22 5.05
CA GLY A 255 22.14 -15.28 6.06
C GLY A 255 21.12 -15.08 7.18
N THR A 256 20.20 -14.13 7.05
CA THR A 256 19.22 -13.81 8.10
C THR A 256 17.99 -14.72 8.06
N MET A 257 17.79 -15.42 6.93
CA MET A 257 16.63 -16.28 6.70
C MET A 257 17.08 -17.67 6.28
N SER A 258 16.46 -18.70 6.86
CA SER A 258 16.71 -20.10 6.53
C SER A 258 16.06 -20.50 5.20
N VAL A 259 16.53 -21.60 4.62
CA VAL A 259 15.93 -22.19 3.40
C VAL A 259 14.47 -22.58 3.61
N VAL A 260 14.11 -23.05 4.82
CA VAL A 260 12.74 -23.42 5.16
C VAL A 260 11.83 -22.20 5.15
N GLN A 261 12.23 -21.11 5.80
CA GLN A 261 11.51 -19.84 5.80
C GLN A 261 11.36 -19.26 4.38
N LEU A 262 12.41 -19.36 3.54
CA LEU A 262 12.35 -18.96 2.13
C LEU A 262 11.27 -19.74 1.38
N ARG A 263 11.23 -21.07 1.54
CA ARG A 263 10.24 -21.92 0.86
C ARG A 263 8.82 -21.57 1.31
N ILE A 264 8.59 -21.41 2.61
CA ILE A 264 7.28 -21.02 3.16
C ILE A 264 6.86 -19.67 2.57
N PHE A 265 7.79 -18.70 2.50
CA PHE A 265 7.52 -17.39 1.90
C PHE A 265 7.12 -17.50 0.42
N LEU A 266 7.90 -18.22 -0.39
CA LEU A 266 7.61 -18.38 -1.82
C LEU A 266 6.25 -19.04 -2.07
N VAL A 267 5.91 -20.07 -1.28
CA VAL A 267 4.59 -20.73 -1.37
C VAL A 267 3.48 -19.77 -0.96
N SER A 268 3.67 -19.01 0.12
CA SER A 268 2.69 -18.00 0.58
C SER A 268 2.49 -16.85 -0.42
N CYS A 269 3.48 -16.62 -1.30
CA CYS A 269 3.41 -15.62 -2.36
C CYS A 269 2.66 -16.09 -3.61
N ALA A 270 2.44 -17.39 -3.79
CA ALA A 270 1.83 -17.93 -5.01
C ALA A 270 0.46 -17.30 -5.36
N PRO A 271 -0.46 -17.04 -4.41
CA PRO A 271 -1.72 -16.35 -4.70
C PRO A 271 -1.54 -14.92 -5.25
N PHE A 272 -0.42 -14.27 -4.96
CA PHE A 272 -0.13 -12.91 -5.46
C PHE A 272 0.39 -12.91 -6.91
N LEU A 273 0.50 -14.08 -7.57
CA LEU A 273 0.76 -14.19 -9.00
C LEU A 273 -0.51 -14.12 -9.86
N LEU A 274 -1.70 -14.07 -9.26
CA LEU A 274 -2.97 -13.85 -9.96
C LEU A 274 -2.97 -12.67 -10.97
N PRO A 275 -2.30 -11.52 -10.70
CA PRO A 275 -2.20 -10.44 -11.67
C PRO A 275 -1.59 -10.88 -13.02
N ALA A 276 -0.70 -11.88 -13.04
CA ALA A 276 -0.11 -12.39 -14.28
C ALA A 276 -1.17 -13.08 -15.17
N ALA A 277 -2.09 -13.83 -14.56
CA ALA A 277 -3.25 -14.36 -15.27
C ALA A 277 -4.16 -13.23 -15.76
N GLY A 278 -4.32 -12.16 -14.97
CA GLY A 278 -5.08 -10.96 -15.35
C GLY A 278 -4.53 -10.30 -16.61
N LEU A 279 -3.21 -10.14 -16.69
CA LEU A 279 -2.51 -9.64 -17.87
C LEU A 279 -2.70 -10.54 -19.08
N TYR A 280 -2.62 -11.85 -18.89
CA TYR A 280 -2.86 -12.83 -19.95
C TYR A 280 -4.26 -12.67 -20.57
N PHE A 281 -5.33 -12.65 -19.75
CA PHE A 281 -6.69 -12.50 -20.27
C PHE A 281 -6.96 -11.14 -20.91
N ILE A 282 -6.31 -10.05 -20.45
CA ILE A 282 -6.39 -8.75 -21.14
C ILE A 282 -5.73 -8.85 -22.52
N SER A 283 -4.59 -9.55 -22.64
CA SER A 283 -3.87 -9.70 -23.90
C SER A 283 -4.67 -10.52 -24.94
N GLU A 284 -5.26 -11.65 -24.54
CA GLU A 284 -6.14 -12.47 -25.39
C GLU A 284 -7.43 -11.72 -25.77
N GLY A 285 -8.04 -11.00 -24.82
CA GLY A 285 -9.24 -10.20 -25.04
C GLY A 285 -8.99 -9.07 -26.05
N THR A 286 -7.79 -8.50 -26.07
CA THR A 286 -7.41 -7.45 -27.04
C THR A 286 -7.27 -8.04 -28.44
N GLN A 287 -6.70 -9.24 -28.58
CA GLN A 287 -6.60 -9.94 -29.87
C GLN A 287 -7.97 -10.38 -30.42
N SER A 288 -8.87 -10.85 -29.55
CA SER A 288 -10.24 -11.27 -29.94
C SER A 288 -11.23 -10.12 -30.12
N SER A 289 -10.97 -8.93 -29.55
CA SER A 289 -11.83 -7.74 -29.72
C SER A 289 -11.78 -7.09 -31.12
N SER A 290 -10.95 -7.61 -32.04
CA SER A 290 -11.15 -7.39 -33.48
C SER A 290 -12.50 -7.94 -33.98
N THR A 291 -13.22 -8.75 -33.18
CA THR A 291 -14.50 -9.38 -33.56
C THR A 291 -15.63 -9.35 -32.53
N SER A 292 -15.52 -8.75 -31.33
CA SER A 292 -16.59 -8.90 -30.29
C SER A 292 -16.88 -7.65 -29.44
N LYS A 293 -18.17 -7.29 -29.35
CA LYS A 293 -18.74 -6.14 -28.62
C LYS A 293 -18.79 -6.39 -27.11
N THR A 294 -18.30 -5.44 -26.33
CA THR A 294 -18.40 -5.42 -24.85
C THR A 294 -19.83 -5.10 -24.40
N TYR A 295 -20.44 -5.98 -23.59
CA TYR A 295 -21.77 -5.77 -23.02
C TYR A 295 -21.68 -5.00 -21.69
N PHE A 296 -22.20 -3.78 -21.66
CA PHE A 296 -22.43 -3.02 -20.43
C PHE A 296 -23.85 -3.26 -19.94
N THR A 297 -24.03 -3.54 -18.64
CA THR A 297 -25.36 -3.45 -18.01
C THR A 297 -25.72 -1.99 -17.78
N ARG A 298 -26.76 -1.48 -18.45
CA ARG A 298 -27.48 -0.29 -18.00
C ARG A 298 -28.21 -0.64 -16.71
N SER A 299 -27.80 -0.07 -15.59
CA SER A 299 -28.67 0.03 -14.41
C SER A 299 -29.95 0.76 -14.84
N LYS A 300 -31.10 0.12 -14.68
CA LYS A 300 -32.41 0.79 -14.86
C LYS A 300 -32.53 1.78 -13.70
N ALA A 301 -32.64 3.05 -14.03
CA ALA A 301 -33.06 4.06 -13.06
C ALA A 301 -34.48 3.70 -12.58
N SER A 302 -34.60 3.46 -11.27
CA SER A 302 -35.87 3.50 -10.53
C SER A 302 -35.90 4.80 -9.75
#